data_AF-A0A953XNZ3-F1
#
_entry.id   AF-A0A953XNZ3-F1
#
_cell.length_a   1.000
_cell.length_b   1.000
_cell.length_c   1.000
_cell.angle_alpha   90.00
_cell.angle_beta   90.00
_cell.angle_gamma   90.00
#
_symmetry.space_group_name_H-M   'P 1'
#
loop_
_entity.id
_entity.type
_entity.pdbx_description
1 polymer ?
#
loop_
_entity_poly.entity_id
_entity_poly.type
_entity_poly.pdbx_seq_one_letter_code
_entity_poly.pdbx_strand_id
1 'polypeptide(L)'
;MSKLFVVALIACTFAIGMPLAAQGGGGKGGNWGKGKQYKGPNSNGGGNGGGQGGGQGSDWMKKKIEEIGWGEDGTEERVEPGDTVKDDAKEARLEEEADKLGLEDKKIRKDFIKYGKLGWQKAEKEDARWAKDYKKYKDNEEALAKVKVEHKEKLDAAWADADESQLKKEILTEEQLETFKKNTKDLREETATDKSVRQDEIRARKIEELKKTAEDWVKAQKENGTDGKDNEVKKEKKDEEGDSSDDGKEKKDDEDK
;
A
#
# COMPACT_ATOMS: atom_id res chain seq x y z
N MET A 1 -51.05 -19.98 -27.75
CA MET A 1 -51.76 -18.74 -27.35
C MET A 1 -50.96 -18.13 -26.19
N SER A 2 -49.97 -17.28 -26.49
CA SER A 2 -50.04 -15.80 -26.39
C SER A 2 -50.31 -15.35 -24.95
N LYS A 3 -49.33 -14.82 -24.21
CA LYS A 3 -49.03 -13.37 -23.98
C LYS A 3 -48.27 -13.33 -22.62
N LEU A 4 -47.29 -12.51 -22.28
CA LEU A 4 -46.83 -11.18 -22.70
C LEU A 4 -45.36 -11.05 -22.21
N PHE A 5 -44.44 -10.75 -23.13
CA PHE A 5 -43.14 -10.18 -22.79
C PHE A 5 -43.31 -8.67 -22.66
N VAL A 6 -42.91 -8.09 -21.52
CA VAL A 6 -42.79 -6.63 -21.37
C VAL A 6 -41.33 -6.27 -21.62
N VAL A 7 -41.08 -5.78 -22.83
CA VAL A 7 -39.83 -5.11 -23.25
C VAL A 7 -39.95 -3.64 -22.81
N ALA A 8 -39.10 -3.20 -21.89
CA ALA A 8 -38.93 -1.79 -21.58
C ALA A 8 -37.72 -1.24 -22.34
N LEU A 9 -38.01 -0.46 -23.38
CA LEU A 9 -37.11 0.41 -24.12
C LEU A 9 -36.64 1.56 -23.22
N ILE A 10 -35.32 1.76 -23.10
CA ILE A 10 -34.75 3.06 -22.73
C ILE A 10 -34.00 3.60 -23.95
N ALA A 11 -34.60 4.62 -24.55
CA ALA A 11 -34.11 5.31 -25.71
C ALA A 11 -32.93 6.24 -25.36
N CYS A 12 -31.91 6.19 -26.22
CA CYS A 12 -30.82 7.17 -26.27
C CYS A 12 -31.36 8.57 -26.62
N THR A 13 -30.91 9.59 -25.90
CA THR A 13 -30.79 10.95 -26.45
C THR A 13 -29.39 11.48 -26.17
N PHE A 14 -28.52 11.33 -27.18
CA PHE A 14 -27.34 12.16 -27.33
C PHE A 14 -27.79 13.50 -27.91
N ALA A 15 -27.53 14.59 -27.19
CA ALA A 15 -27.53 15.93 -27.76
C ALA A 15 -26.14 16.54 -27.56
N ILE A 16 -25.53 16.80 -28.71
CA ILE A 16 -24.20 17.37 -28.95
C ILE A 16 -24.27 18.88 -28.70
N GLY A 17 -23.24 19.45 -28.06
CA GLY A 17 -23.05 20.89 -27.95
C GLY A 17 -21.71 21.27 -27.34
N MET A 18 -20.64 21.24 -28.13
CA MET A 18 -19.40 21.98 -27.84
C MET A 18 -19.66 23.50 -27.90
N PRO A 19 -18.77 24.32 -27.32
CA PRO A 19 -17.78 24.93 -28.21
C PRO A 19 -16.34 24.83 -27.70
N LEU A 20 -15.46 24.66 -28.69
CA LEU A 20 -14.03 24.93 -28.67
C LEU A 20 -13.69 26.27 -28.01
N ALA A 21 -12.63 26.27 -27.21
CA ALA A 21 -11.67 27.36 -27.19
C ALA A 21 -10.27 26.75 -27.36
N ALA A 22 -9.72 26.90 -28.56
CA ALA A 22 -8.33 26.69 -28.89
C ALA A 22 -7.56 27.98 -28.62
N GLN A 23 -6.52 27.90 -27.80
CA GLN A 23 -5.39 28.83 -27.72
C GLN A 23 -4.32 28.08 -26.91
N GLY A 24 -3.16 27.65 -27.41
CA GLY A 24 -2.28 28.22 -28.40
C GLY A 24 -0.93 28.48 -27.71
N GLY A 25 0.14 27.79 -28.14
CA GLY A 25 1.53 27.94 -27.65
C GLY A 25 2.01 26.68 -26.91
N GLY A 26 3.01 25.92 -27.35
CA GLY A 26 4.25 26.32 -28.00
C GLY A 26 5.35 26.36 -26.93
N GLY A 27 6.26 25.39 -26.90
CA GLY A 27 7.43 25.46 -26.01
C GLY A 27 8.14 24.14 -25.74
N LYS A 28 9.16 23.85 -26.55
CA LYS A 28 10.31 22.99 -26.20
C LYS A 28 10.94 23.46 -24.88
N GLY A 29 11.48 22.52 -24.10
CA GLY A 29 12.60 22.81 -23.20
C GLY A 29 12.61 21.97 -21.93
N GLY A 30 13.52 21.01 -21.86
CA GLY A 30 13.92 20.43 -20.59
C GLY A 30 14.58 21.48 -19.71
N ASN A 31 14.30 21.43 -18.41
CA ASN A 31 15.17 22.00 -17.37
C ASN A 31 14.85 21.31 -16.04
N TRP A 32 15.51 20.18 -15.80
CA TRP A 32 15.66 19.62 -14.45
C TRP A 32 16.68 20.51 -13.73
N GLY A 33 16.20 21.42 -12.89
CA GLY A 33 17.06 22.40 -12.26
C GLY A 33 16.43 23.12 -11.06
N LYS A 34 16.90 22.70 -9.88
CA LYS A 34 17.04 23.48 -8.64
C LYS A 34 15.79 23.67 -7.78
N GLY A 35 15.87 23.06 -6.60
CA GLY A 35 14.94 23.23 -5.50
C GLY A 35 14.81 24.68 -5.03
N LYS A 36 13.66 24.96 -4.42
CA LYS A 36 13.46 26.09 -3.54
C LYS A 36 12.91 25.58 -2.21
N GLN A 37 13.72 25.77 -1.18
CA GLN A 37 13.35 25.67 0.22
C GLN A 37 12.30 26.74 0.57
N TYR A 38 11.28 26.29 1.29
CA TYR A 38 10.46 26.93 2.33
C TYR A 38 10.24 28.45 2.39
N LYS A 39 9.01 28.83 2.75
CA LYS A 39 8.75 29.75 3.88
C LYS A 39 7.34 29.52 4.47
N GLY A 40 7.29 28.80 5.58
CA GLY A 40 6.15 28.87 6.51
C GLY A 40 6.20 30.19 7.30
N PRO A 41 5.08 30.60 7.93
CA PRO A 41 4.96 31.92 8.53
C PRO A 41 5.85 32.10 9.76
N ASN A 42 6.44 33.29 9.82
CA ASN A 42 7.29 33.80 10.89
C ASN A 42 6.43 34.20 12.10
N SER A 43 6.71 33.65 13.28
CA SER A 43 6.35 34.27 14.57
C SER A 43 7.61 34.44 15.41
N ASN A 44 7.96 35.71 15.58
CA ASN A 44 9.06 36.19 16.39
C ASN A 44 8.59 36.29 17.85
N GLY A 45 9.26 35.58 18.76
CA GLY A 45 9.04 35.66 20.21
C GLY A 45 10.24 35.03 20.92
N GLY A 46 11.16 35.86 21.40
CA GLY A 46 12.43 35.44 21.97
C GLY A 46 12.33 34.90 23.40
N GLY A 47 13.43 34.28 23.84
CA GLY A 47 13.77 34.18 25.27
C GLY A 47 14.07 32.78 25.80
N ASN A 48 15.32 32.33 25.58
CA ASN A 48 16.22 31.70 26.56
C ASN A 48 15.75 30.47 27.39
N GLY A 49 16.45 29.33 27.20
CA GLY A 49 16.55 28.31 28.25
C GLY A 49 16.66 26.86 27.75
N GLY A 50 17.90 26.36 27.65
CA GLY A 50 18.29 24.99 28.00
C GLY A 50 17.59 23.81 27.32
N GLY A 51 18.29 23.13 26.40
CA GLY A 51 17.91 21.78 25.99
C GLY A 51 18.41 21.34 24.62
N GLN A 52 19.71 21.51 24.32
CA GLN A 52 20.34 20.76 23.22
C GLN A 52 20.46 19.28 23.63
N GLY A 53 19.39 18.53 23.39
CA GLY A 53 19.32 17.08 23.59
C GLY A 53 18.46 16.36 22.55
N GLY A 54 18.18 16.99 21.40
CA GLY A 54 17.21 16.48 20.41
C GLY A 54 17.78 16.03 19.06
N GLY A 55 19.09 16.11 18.82
CA GLY A 55 19.66 15.98 17.47
C GLY A 55 19.71 14.55 16.92
N GLN A 56 20.21 13.58 17.70
CA GLN A 56 20.43 12.23 17.18
C GLN A 56 19.14 11.40 17.13
N GLY A 57 18.25 11.58 18.12
CA GLY A 57 16.97 10.86 18.27
C GLY A 57 16.00 11.03 17.10
N SER A 58 15.88 12.25 16.59
CA SER A 58 14.96 12.54 15.48
C SER A 58 15.54 12.17 14.11
N ASP A 59 16.86 12.21 13.96
CA ASP A 59 17.51 11.94 12.67
C ASP A 59 17.64 10.44 12.40
N TRP A 60 17.86 9.58 13.42
CA TRP A 60 17.83 8.13 13.23
C TRP A 60 16.44 7.62 12.86
N MET A 61 15.39 8.19 13.46
CA MET A 61 14.01 7.82 13.16
C MET A 61 13.60 8.26 11.75
N LYS A 62 13.98 9.48 11.32
CA LYS A 62 13.76 9.91 9.93
C LYS A 62 14.44 8.96 8.94
N LYS A 63 15.71 8.61 9.19
CA LYS A 63 16.45 7.66 8.35
C LYS A 63 15.77 6.29 8.30
N LYS A 64 15.27 5.79 9.44
CA LYS A 64 14.54 4.51 9.49
C LYS A 64 13.21 4.56 8.76
N ILE A 65 12.49 5.67 8.82
CA ILE A 65 11.24 5.88 8.08
C ILE A 65 11.48 5.94 6.56
N GLU A 66 12.60 6.53 6.13
CA GLU A 66 13.02 6.55 4.72
C GLU A 66 13.37 5.15 4.20
N GLU A 67 13.93 4.29 5.07
CA GLU A 67 14.26 2.89 4.76
C GLU A 67 13.02 1.96 4.67
N ILE A 68 11.83 2.40 5.09
CA ILE A 68 10.61 1.61 4.94
C ILE A 68 10.25 1.56 3.45
N GLY A 69 10.34 0.37 2.86
CA GLY A 69 9.86 0.10 1.51
C GLY A 69 8.33 0.01 1.42
N TRP A 70 7.81 -0.32 0.24
CA TRP A 70 6.36 -0.42 0.00
C TRP A 70 5.88 -1.86 0.04
N GLY A 71 4.58 -2.03 0.29
CA GLY A 71 3.99 -3.36 0.48
C GLY A 71 4.34 -3.99 1.83
N GLU A 72 3.83 -5.20 2.03
CA GLU A 72 3.91 -5.91 3.32
C GLU A 72 5.34 -6.33 3.66
N ASP A 73 6.10 -6.80 2.68
CA ASP A 73 7.52 -7.19 2.84
C ASP A 73 8.50 -6.04 2.62
N GLY A 74 8.02 -4.87 2.17
CA GLY A 74 8.85 -3.71 1.86
C GLY A 74 9.58 -3.79 0.52
N THR A 75 9.29 -4.77 -0.33
CA THR A 75 9.97 -4.92 -1.63
C THR A 75 9.14 -4.43 -2.82
N GLU A 76 7.86 -4.14 -2.60
CA GLU A 76 7.00 -3.65 -3.67
C GLU A 76 7.47 -2.26 -4.15
N GLU A 77 7.26 -2.01 -5.45
CA GLU A 77 7.35 -0.66 -5.99
C GLU A 77 6.10 0.13 -5.58
N ARG A 78 6.28 1.43 -5.32
CA ARG A 78 5.17 2.35 -5.07
C ARG A 78 4.33 2.45 -6.33
N VAL A 79 3.03 2.22 -6.20
CA VAL A 79 2.06 2.49 -7.27
C VAL A 79 1.45 3.86 -7.00
N GLU A 80 1.40 4.74 -7.99
CA GLU A 80 0.74 6.03 -7.81
C GLU A 80 -0.77 5.92 -8.08
N PRO A 81 -1.61 6.67 -7.33
CA PRO A 81 -3.03 6.70 -7.58
C PRO A 81 -3.38 7.13 -9.01
N GLY A 82 -4.15 6.28 -9.70
CA GLY A 82 -4.60 6.49 -11.08
C GLY A 82 -3.59 6.08 -12.16
N ASP A 83 -2.53 5.35 -11.79
CA ASP A 83 -1.62 4.76 -12.78
C ASP A 83 -2.37 3.81 -13.73
N THR A 84 -2.02 3.90 -15.02
CA THR A 84 -2.65 3.09 -16.09
C THR A 84 -1.65 2.15 -16.72
N VAL A 85 -2.12 1.01 -17.22
CA VAL A 85 -1.30 0.06 -17.97
C VAL A 85 -1.26 0.50 -19.45
N LYS A 86 -0.12 0.34 -20.12
CA LYS A 86 -0.02 0.63 -21.56
C LYS A 86 -0.88 -0.33 -22.37
N ASP A 87 -1.46 0.16 -23.46
CA ASP A 87 -2.36 -0.63 -24.31
C ASP A 87 -1.73 -1.92 -24.83
N ASP A 88 -0.45 -1.91 -25.23
CA ASP A 88 0.25 -3.12 -25.69
C ASP A 88 0.36 -4.18 -24.59
N ALA A 89 0.55 -3.76 -23.34
CA ALA A 89 0.62 -4.67 -22.19
C ALA A 89 -0.77 -5.22 -21.83
N LYS A 90 -1.83 -4.41 -21.95
CA LYS A 90 -3.22 -4.87 -21.82
C LYS A 90 -3.56 -5.92 -22.87
N GLU A 91 -3.19 -5.64 -24.13
CA GLU A 91 -3.39 -6.58 -25.23
C GLU A 91 -2.63 -7.88 -25.02
N ALA A 92 -1.34 -7.81 -24.66
CA ALA A 92 -0.54 -9.00 -24.37
C ALA A 92 -1.14 -9.85 -23.24
N ARG A 93 -1.64 -9.21 -22.18
CA ARG A 93 -2.31 -9.92 -21.08
C ARG A 93 -3.62 -10.56 -21.51
N LEU A 94 -4.43 -9.87 -22.32
CA LEU A 94 -5.66 -10.43 -22.86
C LEU A 94 -5.39 -11.55 -23.88
N GLU A 95 -4.31 -11.46 -24.66
CA GLU A 95 -3.87 -12.55 -25.52
C GLU A 95 -3.52 -13.81 -24.72
N GLU A 96 -2.82 -13.66 -23.59
CA GLU A 96 -2.52 -14.77 -22.68
C GLU A 96 -3.79 -15.40 -22.10
N GLU A 97 -4.79 -14.59 -21.73
CA GLU A 97 -6.09 -15.11 -21.27
C GLU A 97 -6.86 -15.79 -22.41
N ALA A 98 -6.79 -15.27 -23.63
CA ALA A 98 -7.40 -15.92 -24.79
C ALA A 98 -6.82 -17.33 -25.02
N ASP A 99 -5.50 -17.49 -24.84
CA ASP A 99 -4.84 -18.79 -24.93
C ASP A 99 -5.31 -19.74 -23.82
N LYS A 100 -5.41 -19.27 -22.57
CA LYS A 100 -5.92 -20.07 -21.43
C LYS A 100 -7.36 -20.53 -21.62
N LEU A 101 -8.18 -19.72 -22.30
CA LEU A 101 -9.58 -20.01 -22.59
C LEU A 101 -9.76 -20.89 -23.84
N GLY A 102 -8.68 -21.20 -24.57
CA GLY A 102 -8.73 -22.02 -25.79
C GLY A 102 -9.38 -21.32 -26.98
N LEU A 103 -9.27 -19.99 -27.08
CA LEU A 103 -9.87 -19.22 -28.18
C LEU A 103 -9.00 -19.32 -29.45
N GLU A 104 -9.27 -20.34 -30.27
CA GLU A 104 -8.53 -20.59 -31.52
C GLU A 104 -9.04 -19.76 -32.71
N ASP A 105 -10.34 -19.43 -32.74
CA ASP A 105 -10.90 -18.63 -33.83
C ASP A 105 -10.39 -17.20 -33.78
N LYS A 106 -9.70 -16.78 -34.84
CA LYS A 106 -9.05 -15.46 -34.94
C LYS A 106 -10.03 -14.29 -34.79
N LYS A 107 -11.28 -14.43 -35.24
CA LYS A 107 -12.29 -13.39 -35.13
C LYS A 107 -12.81 -13.30 -33.70
N ILE A 108 -13.17 -14.44 -33.09
CA ILE A 108 -13.59 -14.52 -31.69
C ILE A 108 -12.50 -13.95 -30.77
N ARG A 109 -11.25 -14.33 -31.00
CA ARG A 109 -10.09 -13.86 -30.24
C ARG A 109 -9.92 -12.33 -30.32
N LYS A 110 -10.04 -11.76 -31.53
CA LYS A 110 -9.97 -10.30 -31.71
C LYS A 110 -11.12 -9.57 -31.01
N ASP A 111 -12.33 -10.12 -31.08
CA ASP A 111 -13.49 -9.54 -30.41
C ASP A 111 -13.36 -9.66 -28.87
N PHE A 112 -12.88 -10.79 -28.36
CA PHE A 112 -12.54 -11.00 -26.95
C PHE A 112 -11.59 -9.91 -26.43
N ILE A 113 -10.44 -9.72 -27.09
CA ILE A 113 -9.46 -8.70 -26.70
C ILE A 113 -10.08 -7.31 -26.75
N LYS A 114 -10.85 -7.00 -27.80
CA LYS A 114 -11.53 -5.71 -27.94
C LYS A 114 -12.46 -5.42 -26.76
N TYR A 115 -13.32 -6.36 -26.38
CA TYR A 115 -14.27 -6.15 -25.27
C TYR A 115 -13.58 -6.20 -23.90
N GLY A 116 -12.57 -7.06 -23.72
CA GLY A 116 -11.72 -7.06 -22.53
C GLY A 116 -11.01 -5.72 -22.32
N LYS A 117 -10.41 -5.14 -23.38
CA LYS A 117 -9.80 -3.80 -23.33
C LYS A 117 -10.82 -2.71 -22.97
N LEU A 118 -12.03 -2.77 -23.50
CA LEU A 118 -13.07 -1.80 -23.18
C LEU A 118 -13.45 -1.83 -21.69
N GLY A 119 -13.58 -3.02 -21.10
CA GLY A 119 -13.79 -3.19 -19.66
C GLY A 119 -12.65 -2.58 -18.85
N TRP A 120 -11.41 -2.93 -19.21
CA TRP A 120 -10.20 -2.42 -18.56
C TRP A 120 -10.08 -0.88 -18.64
N GLN A 121 -10.33 -0.29 -19.82
CA GLN A 121 -10.28 1.16 -19.99
C GLN A 121 -11.38 1.89 -19.21
N LYS A 122 -12.57 1.28 -19.07
CA LYS A 122 -13.62 1.82 -18.20
C LYS A 122 -13.21 1.75 -16.73
N ALA A 123 -12.58 0.64 -16.30
CA ALA A 123 -12.05 0.49 -14.96
C ALA A 123 -10.96 1.55 -14.67
N GLU A 124 -10.02 1.78 -15.57
CA GLU A 124 -9.00 2.85 -15.44
C GLU A 124 -9.61 4.25 -15.42
N LYS A 125 -10.68 4.49 -16.17
CA LYS A 125 -11.40 5.77 -16.14
C LYS A 125 -12.06 6.01 -14.78
N GLU A 126 -12.64 4.96 -14.20
CA GLU A 126 -13.17 5.00 -12.85
C GLU A 126 -12.05 5.17 -11.81
N ASP A 127 -10.92 4.48 -11.96
CA ASP A 127 -9.74 4.66 -11.11
C ASP A 127 -9.21 6.11 -11.16
N ALA A 128 -9.21 6.75 -12.33
CA ALA A 128 -8.84 8.17 -12.45
C ALA A 128 -9.79 9.11 -11.68
N ARG A 129 -11.05 8.73 -11.46
CA ARG A 129 -11.98 9.43 -10.57
C ARG A 129 -11.63 9.12 -9.12
N TRP A 130 -11.47 7.84 -8.81
CA TRP A 130 -11.13 7.33 -7.47
C TRP A 130 -9.84 7.95 -6.93
N ALA A 131 -8.78 8.03 -7.74
CA ALA A 131 -7.52 8.68 -7.41
C ALA A 131 -7.69 10.15 -6.95
N LYS A 132 -8.64 10.88 -7.56
CA LYS A 132 -8.94 12.27 -7.17
C LYS A 132 -9.68 12.33 -5.85
N ASP A 133 -10.68 11.46 -5.68
CA ASP A 133 -11.46 11.37 -4.44
C ASP A 133 -10.58 10.93 -3.26
N TYR A 134 -9.71 9.94 -3.47
CA TYR A 134 -8.71 9.51 -2.49
C TYR A 134 -7.81 10.67 -2.08
N LYS A 135 -7.19 11.38 -3.02
CA LYS A 135 -6.34 12.55 -2.71
C LYS A 135 -7.09 13.64 -1.95
N LYS A 136 -8.38 13.81 -2.21
CA LYS A 136 -9.23 14.82 -1.56
C LYS A 136 -9.65 14.41 -0.14
N TYR A 137 -9.94 13.13 0.08
CA TYR A 137 -10.57 12.64 1.31
C TYR A 137 -9.67 11.71 2.14
N LYS A 138 -8.41 11.48 1.77
CA LYS A 138 -7.50 10.58 2.51
C LYS A 138 -7.37 10.87 4.01
N ASP A 139 -7.58 12.12 4.42
CA ASP A 139 -7.50 12.56 5.82
C ASP A 139 -8.90 12.68 6.48
N ASN A 140 -9.96 12.25 5.79
CA ASN A 140 -11.35 12.23 6.27
C ASN A 140 -11.95 10.83 6.07
N GLU A 141 -11.91 10.03 7.14
CA GLU A 141 -12.29 8.61 7.13
C GLU A 141 -13.75 8.38 6.68
N GLU A 142 -14.71 9.17 7.17
CA GLU A 142 -16.12 9.02 6.83
C GLU A 142 -16.37 9.31 5.33
N ALA A 143 -15.79 10.40 4.83
CA ALA A 143 -15.88 10.74 3.41
C ALA A 143 -15.21 9.67 2.54
N LEU A 144 -14.03 9.20 2.95
CA LEU A 144 -13.26 8.19 2.24
C LEU A 144 -14.00 6.84 2.18
N ALA A 145 -14.63 6.41 3.28
CA ALA A 145 -15.41 5.17 3.30
C ALA A 145 -16.56 5.23 2.29
N LYS A 146 -17.27 6.37 2.21
CA LYS A 146 -18.36 6.56 1.26
C LYS A 146 -17.89 6.50 -0.20
N VAL A 147 -16.82 7.21 -0.54
CA VAL A 147 -16.31 7.21 -1.92
C VAL A 147 -15.67 5.86 -2.31
N LYS A 148 -15.15 5.08 -1.36
CA LYS A 148 -14.67 3.72 -1.58
C LYS A 148 -15.79 2.74 -1.95
N VAL A 149 -16.96 2.86 -1.33
CA VAL A 149 -18.15 2.07 -1.71
C VAL A 149 -18.60 2.42 -3.14
N GLU A 150 -18.72 3.72 -3.43
CA GLU A 150 -19.09 4.20 -4.78
C GLU A 150 -18.06 3.77 -5.84
N HIS A 151 -16.78 3.72 -5.48
CA HIS A 151 -15.73 3.24 -6.37
C HIS A 151 -15.95 1.77 -6.75
N LYS A 152 -16.16 0.89 -5.76
CA LYS A 152 -16.38 -0.54 -5.99
C LYS A 152 -17.58 -0.80 -6.90
N GLU A 153 -18.72 -0.14 -6.63
CA GLU A 153 -19.92 -0.29 -7.44
C GLU A 153 -19.68 0.10 -8.91
N LYS A 154 -18.92 1.16 -9.17
CA LYS A 154 -18.60 1.58 -10.54
C LYS A 154 -17.53 0.73 -11.21
N LEU A 155 -16.58 0.19 -10.44
CA LEU A 155 -15.59 -0.75 -10.93
C LEU A 155 -16.26 -2.06 -11.38
N ASP A 156 -17.18 -2.60 -10.57
CA ASP A 156 -17.97 -3.77 -10.92
C ASP A 156 -18.81 -3.52 -12.18
N ALA A 157 -19.45 -2.36 -12.28
CA ALA A 157 -20.23 -1.98 -13.47
C ALA A 157 -19.38 -1.85 -14.74
N ALA A 158 -18.14 -1.35 -14.62
CA ALA A 158 -17.21 -1.21 -15.75
C ALA A 158 -16.91 -2.56 -16.42
N TRP A 159 -16.76 -3.61 -15.61
CA TRP A 159 -16.52 -4.96 -16.08
C TRP A 159 -17.81 -5.69 -16.48
N ALA A 160 -18.91 -5.48 -15.76
CA ALA A 160 -20.20 -6.12 -16.05
C ALA A 160 -20.68 -5.84 -17.49
N ASP A 161 -20.56 -4.60 -17.96
CA ASP A 161 -20.90 -4.23 -19.34
C ASP A 161 -20.07 -5.01 -20.40
N ALA A 162 -18.78 -5.22 -20.10
CA ALA A 162 -17.87 -5.93 -20.99
C ALA A 162 -18.19 -7.43 -21.00
N ASP A 163 -18.42 -8.01 -19.83
CA ASP A 163 -18.80 -9.41 -19.65
C ASP A 163 -20.13 -9.73 -20.34
N GLU A 164 -21.14 -8.86 -20.15
CA GLU A 164 -22.44 -9.01 -20.79
C GLU A 164 -22.32 -8.93 -22.33
N SER A 165 -21.46 -8.03 -22.82
CA SER A 165 -21.17 -7.92 -24.26
C SER A 165 -20.52 -9.19 -24.81
N GLN A 166 -19.64 -9.84 -24.04
CA GLN A 166 -18.97 -11.07 -24.46
C GLN A 166 -19.93 -12.25 -24.55
N LEU A 167 -20.88 -12.40 -23.62
CA LEU A 167 -21.91 -13.44 -23.68
C LEU A 167 -22.93 -13.18 -24.80
N LYS A 168 -23.48 -11.97 -24.87
CA LYS A 168 -24.51 -11.62 -25.88
C LYS A 168 -24.03 -11.77 -27.33
N LYS A 169 -22.71 -11.69 -27.53
CA LYS A 169 -22.07 -11.82 -28.84
C LYS A 169 -21.49 -13.21 -29.09
N GLU A 170 -21.72 -14.15 -28.16
CA GLU A 170 -21.23 -15.53 -28.23
C GLU A 170 -19.70 -15.58 -28.42
N ILE A 171 -18.99 -14.62 -27.81
CA ILE A 171 -17.52 -14.55 -27.85
C ILE A 171 -16.95 -15.54 -26.83
N LEU A 172 -17.54 -15.57 -25.64
CA LEU A 172 -17.25 -16.56 -24.61
C LEU A 172 -18.52 -17.35 -24.30
N THR A 173 -18.36 -18.62 -23.95
CA THR A 173 -19.38 -19.37 -23.21
C THR A 173 -19.47 -18.88 -21.76
N GLU A 174 -20.54 -19.23 -21.04
CA GLU A 174 -20.66 -18.91 -19.61
C GLU A 174 -19.49 -19.48 -18.80
N GLU A 175 -19.08 -20.72 -19.08
CA GLU A 175 -17.95 -21.37 -18.40
C GLU A 175 -16.61 -20.66 -18.66
N GLN A 176 -16.38 -20.23 -19.91
CA GLN A 176 -15.19 -19.46 -20.28
C GLN A 176 -15.20 -18.08 -19.62
N LEU A 177 -16.37 -17.42 -19.53
CA LEU A 177 -16.47 -16.13 -18.85
C LEU A 177 -16.18 -16.25 -17.36
N GLU A 178 -16.69 -17.26 -16.68
CA GLU A 178 -16.39 -17.48 -15.26
C GLU A 178 -14.91 -17.78 -15.03
N THR A 179 -14.29 -18.55 -15.94
CA THR A 179 -12.84 -18.77 -15.92
C THR A 179 -12.07 -17.47 -16.11
N PHE A 180 -12.49 -16.64 -17.08
CA PHE A 180 -11.89 -15.34 -17.33
C PHE A 180 -11.97 -14.41 -16.11
N LYS A 181 -13.15 -14.30 -15.48
CA LYS A 181 -13.35 -13.51 -14.26
C LYS A 181 -12.44 -13.96 -13.14
N LYS A 182 -12.30 -15.28 -12.96
CA LYS A 182 -11.42 -15.86 -11.94
C LYS A 182 -9.94 -15.55 -12.20
N ASN A 183 -9.49 -15.67 -13.45
CA ASN A 183 -8.09 -15.42 -13.81
C ASN A 183 -7.72 -13.94 -13.76
N THR A 184 -8.70 -13.05 -13.92
CA THR A 184 -8.53 -11.59 -13.92
C THR A 184 -9.06 -10.92 -12.66
N LYS A 185 -9.20 -11.69 -11.58
CA LYS A 185 -9.75 -11.21 -10.30
C LYS A 185 -8.97 -10.01 -9.76
N ASP A 186 -7.64 -10.06 -9.85
CA ASP A 186 -6.75 -8.97 -9.48
C ASP A 186 -7.06 -7.67 -10.23
N LEU A 187 -7.31 -7.75 -11.54
CA LEU A 187 -7.67 -6.60 -12.38
C LEU A 187 -9.07 -6.05 -12.09
N ARG A 188 -9.95 -6.88 -11.54
CA ARG A 188 -11.36 -6.57 -11.31
C ARG A 188 -11.62 -6.00 -9.91
N GLU A 189 -10.82 -6.41 -8.94
CA GLU A 189 -11.05 -6.06 -7.53
C GLU A 189 -10.09 -4.98 -6.99
N GLU A 190 -8.93 -4.79 -7.62
CA GLU A 190 -7.92 -3.83 -7.14
C GLU A 190 -7.42 -2.93 -8.28
N THR A 191 -7.71 -1.64 -8.18
CA THR A 191 -7.14 -0.62 -9.07
C THR A 191 -5.77 -0.15 -8.61
N ALA A 192 -5.09 0.67 -9.42
CA ALA A 192 -3.82 1.27 -9.00
C ALA A 192 -3.99 2.14 -7.76
N THR A 193 -5.08 2.88 -7.65
CA THR A 193 -5.39 3.65 -6.44
C THR A 193 -5.67 2.74 -5.24
N ASP A 194 -6.42 1.65 -5.39
CA ASP A 194 -6.65 0.72 -4.27
C ASP A 194 -5.35 0.13 -3.75
N LYS A 195 -4.45 -0.26 -4.66
CA LYS A 195 -3.12 -0.72 -4.30
C LYS A 195 -2.31 0.37 -3.60
N SER A 196 -2.37 1.62 -4.07
CA SER A 196 -1.74 2.76 -3.39
C SER A 196 -2.30 2.98 -1.99
N VAL A 197 -3.63 2.89 -1.80
CA VAL A 197 -4.27 3.04 -0.48
C VAL A 197 -3.75 1.96 0.48
N ARG A 198 -3.72 0.70 0.03
CA ARG A 198 -3.19 -0.42 0.81
C ARG A 198 -1.71 -0.20 1.17
N GLN A 199 -0.91 0.26 0.21
CA GLN A 199 0.51 0.56 0.41
C GLN A 199 0.72 1.69 1.43
N ASP A 200 -0.10 2.74 1.40
CA ASP A 200 -0.07 3.84 2.36
C ASP A 200 -0.50 3.38 3.77
N GLU A 201 -1.55 2.55 3.89
CA GLU A 201 -2.00 1.94 5.16
C GLU A 201 -0.90 1.08 5.79
N ILE A 202 -0.26 0.20 5.00
CA ILE A 202 0.84 -0.65 5.46
C ILE A 202 2.03 0.21 5.93
N ARG A 203 2.40 1.23 5.13
CA ARG A 203 3.52 2.11 5.48
C ARG A 203 3.22 2.90 6.75
N ALA A 204 2.00 3.41 6.92
CA ALA A 204 1.58 4.13 8.12
C ALA A 204 1.69 3.24 9.37
N ARG A 205 1.20 1.99 9.29
CA ARG A 205 1.32 1.00 10.38
C ARG A 205 2.78 0.73 10.75
N LYS A 206 3.66 0.50 9.78
CA LYS A 206 5.09 0.28 10.01
C LYS A 206 5.76 1.50 10.66
N ILE A 207 5.37 2.71 10.28
CA ILE A 207 5.86 3.94 10.90
C ILE A 207 5.40 4.03 12.36
N GLU A 208 4.16 3.68 12.66
CA GLU A 208 3.62 3.69 14.01
C GLU A 208 4.32 2.67 14.91
N GLU A 209 4.57 1.45 14.41
CA GLU A 209 5.34 0.42 15.11
C GLU A 209 6.77 0.87 15.45
N LEU A 210 7.45 1.55 14.51
CA LEU A 210 8.77 2.12 14.75
C LEU A 210 8.75 3.25 15.79
N LYS A 211 7.73 4.10 15.77
CA LYS A 211 7.56 5.16 16.78
C LYS A 211 7.38 4.56 18.18
N LYS A 212 6.51 3.56 18.30
CA LYS A 212 6.30 2.86 19.57
C LYS A 212 7.59 2.21 20.08
N THR A 213 8.34 1.55 19.20
CA THR A 213 9.64 0.93 19.54
C THR A 213 10.64 1.97 20.07
N ALA A 214 10.67 3.16 19.48
CA ALA A 214 11.52 4.25 19.92
C ALA A 214 11.10 4.84 21.27
N GLU A 215 9.78 5.01 21.49
CA GLU A 215 9.23 5.47 22.76
C GLU A 215 9.54 4.48 23.89
N ASP A 216 9.38 3.18 23.64
CA ASP A 216 9.72 2.11 24.59
C ASP A 216 11.23 2.11 24.91
N TRP A 217 12.10 2.31 23.91
CA TRP A 217 13.54 2.42 24.12
C TRP A 217 13.93 3.63 24.97
N VAL A 218 13.33 4.80 24.71
CA VAL A 218 13.55 6.01 25.51
C VAL A 218 13.05 5.85 26.94
N LYS A 219 11.89 5.19 27.13
CA LYS A 219 11.34 4.89 28.44
C LYS A 219 12.26 3.95 29.23
N ALA A 220 12.76 2.88 28.61
CA ALA A 220 13.72 1.95 29.21
C ALA A 220 15.05 2.62 29.57
N GLN A 221 15.54 3.58 28.77
CA GLN A 221 16.73 4.36 29.11
C GLN A 221 16.51 5.31 30.30
N LYS A 222 15.30 5.86 30.46
CA LYS A 222 14.95 6.70 31.62
C LYS A 222 14.77 5.88 32.89
N GLU A 223 14.15 4.70 32.81
CA GLU A 223 13.99 3.80 33.96
C GLU A 223 15.32 3.19 34.41
N ASN A 224 16.28 2.95 33.51
CA ASN A 224 17.67 2.59 33.86
C ASN A 224 18.56 3.80 34.25
N GLY A 225 18.02 5.01 34.22
CA GLY A 225 18.75 6.28 34.38
C GLY A 225 18.38 7.09 35.63
N THR A 226 17.50 6.59 36.49
CA THR A 226 17.22 7.18 37.81
C THR A 226 17.42 6.15 38.90
N ASP A 227 18.67 5.74 39.11
CA ASP A 227 19.25 5.40 40.42
C ASP A 227 20.77 5.69 40.37
N GLY A 228 21.09 6.93 40.01
CA GLY A 228 22.37 7.56 40.29
C GLY A 228 22.33 8.24 41.65
N LYS A 229 22.03 7.49 42.72
CA LYS A 229 22.47 7.81 44.08
C LYS A 229 22.82 6.51 44.81
N ASP A 230 24.12 6.40 45.03
CA ASP A 230 24.75 5.68 46.12
C ASP A 230 24.65 4.14 46.09
N ASN A 231 25.53 3.53 45.30
CA ASN A 231 26.07 2.23 45.70
C ASN A 231 27.60 2.24 45.53
N GLU A 232 28.24 2.91 46.48
CA GLU A 232 29.66 2.77 46.76
C GLU A 232 29.91 1.31 47.15
N VAL A 233 30.39 0.51 46.19
CA VAL A 233 30.84 -0.87 46.45
C VAL A 233 32.09 -0.79 47.32
N LYS A 234 31.89 -0.76 48.64
CA LYS A 234 32.91 -1.14 49.62
C LYS A 234 33.27 -2.60 49.35
N LYS A 235 34.44 -2.81 48.75
CA LYS A 235 35.17 -4.08 48.83
C LYS A 235 35.52 -4.30 50.30
N GLU A 236 34.69 -5.05 51.02
CA GLU A 236 35.13 -5.69 52.25
C GLU A 236 36.15 -6.77 51.88
N LYS A 237 37.40 -6.54 52.30
CA LYS A 237 38.38 -7.61 52.48
C LYS A 237 37.84 -8.52 53.57
N LYS A 238 37.53 -9.76 53.21
CA LYS A 238 37.36 -10.85 54.17
C LYS A 238 38.76 -11.32 54.55
N ASP A 239 39.24 -10.85 55.70
CA ASP A 239 40.34 -11.49 56.41
C ASP A 239 39.78 -12.79 57.01
N GLU A 240 40.14 -13.93 56.43
CA GLU A 240 40.01 -15.23 57.10
C GLU A 240 41.32 -15.50 57.84
N GLU A 241 41.32 -15.19 59.14
CA GLU A 241 42.20 -15.80 60.11
C GLU A 241 41.87 -17.30 60.15
N GLY A 242 42.72 -18.10 59.51
CA GLY A 242 42.88 -19.50 59.85
C GLY A 242 43.96 -19.62 60.90
N ASP A 243 43.59 -19.97 62.13
CA ASP A 243 44.49 -20.60 63.08
C ASP A 243 43.89 -21.92 63.61
N SER A 244 44.79 -22.88 63.57
CA SER A 244 44.88 -24.28 63.99
C SER A 244 43.86 -24.91 64.92
N SER A 245 43.56 -26.18 64.60
CA SER A 245 43.89 -27.40 65.39
C SER A 245 43.24 -28.58 64.64
N ASP A 246 43.98 -29.40 63.87
CA ASP A 246 44.89 -30.49 64.24
C ASP A 246 44.23 -31.70 64.95
N ASP A 247 44.75 -32.88 64.60
CA ASP A 247 44.38 -34.26 64.93
C ASP A 247 43.18 -34.85 64.16
N GLY A 248 43.30 -35.81 63.24
CA GLY A 248 44.36 -36.78 63.01
C GLY A 248 43.74 -38.19 62.87
N LYS A 249 44.36 -39.02 62.03
CA LYS A 249 44.26 -40.51 61.99
C LYS A 249 43.37 -41.16 60.90
N GLU A 250 43.99 -41.37 59.74
CA GLU A 250 44.33 -42.69 59.17
C GLU A 250 43.36 -43.87 59.47
N LYS A 251 42.68 -44.42 58.44
CA LYS A 251 43.05 -45.68 57.75
C LYS A 251 41.88 -46.38 57.02
N LYS A 252 42.23 -46.86 55.81
CA LYS A 252 41.88 -48.16 55.17
C LYS A 252 40.52 -48.30 54.48
N ASP A 253 40.54 -48.57 53.16
CA ASP A 253 40.45 -49.91 52.50
C ASP A 253 38.96 -50.36 52.50
N ASP A 254 38.28 -50.83 51.45
CA ASP A 254 38.61 -51.45 50.17
C ASP A 254 37.36 -51.41 49.27
N GLU A 255 37.57 -51.77 48.01
CA GLU A 255 36.60 -52.32 47.06
C GLU A 255 35.57 -53.26 47.72
N ASP A 256 34.31 -53.26 47.26
CA ASP A 256 33.79 -54.30 46.34
C ASP A 256 32.25 -54.26 46.23
N LYS A 257 31.77 -54.45 44.99
CA LYS A 257 30.46 -54.98 44.54
C LYS A 257 29.19 -54.12 44.61
#